data_AF-A0A6H5KGH0-F1
#
_entry.id   AF-A0A6H5KGH0-F1
#
_cell.length_a   1.000
_cell.length_b   1.000
_cell.length_c   1.000
_cell.angle_alpha   90.00
_cell.angle_beta   90.00
_cell.angle_gamma   90.00
#
_symmetry.space_group_name_H-M   'P 1'
#
loop_
_entity.id
_entity.type
_entity.pdbx_description
1 polymer ?
#
loop_
_entity_poly.entity_id
_entity_poly.type
_entity_poly.pdbx_seq_one_letter_code
_entity_poly.pdbx_strand_id
1 'polypeptide(L)'
;MPSFQPIELFWQHGKQYVSLKFELKRQMREVWVQIRKGWYGDKAWPGQEGGWKAANCSKLVDHACGEMNKWVKDRDGVLSGTIGSLIKPDGYDTDDVSPVGDV
;
A
#
# COMPACT_ATOMS: atom_id res chain seq x y z
N MET A 1 7.75 0.49 -6.72
CA MET A 1 6.57 -0.24 -7.22
C MET A 1 5.45 0.01 -6.22
N PRO A 2 4.32 0.64 -6.61
CA PRO A 2 3.36 1.12 -5.61
C PRO A 2 2.67 0.06 -4.77
N SER A 3 2.64 -1.17 -5.29
CA SER A 3 2.13 -2.36 -4.61
C SER A 3 2.88 -2.71 -3.32
N PHE A 4 4.12 -2.25 -3.13
CA PHE A 4 4.93 -2.56 -1.94
C PHE A 4 4.77 -1.55 -0.81
N GLN A 5 4.08 -0.43 -1.07
CA GLN A 5 3.97 0.67 -0.13
C GLN A 5 2.52 0.78 0.37
N PRO A 6 2.23 0.38 1.62
CA PRO A 6 0.87 0.45 2.16
C PRO A 6 0.24 1.84 2.06
N ILE A 7 1.06 2.90 2.18
CA ILE A 7 0.61 4.28 2.03
C ILE A 7 0.11 4.60 0.62
N GLU A 8 0.75 4.06 -0.41
CA GLU A 8 0.30 4.27 -1.80
C GLU A 8 -1.00 3.53 -2.08
N LEU A 9 -1.16 2.33 -1.52
CA LEU A 9 -2.42 1.58 -1.56
C LEU A 9 -3.55 2.32 -0.83
N PHE A 10 -3.26 2.93 0.31
CA PHE A 10 -4.22 3.76 1.04
C PHE A 10 -4.63 4.98 0.22
N TRP A 11 -3.67 5.67 -0.39
CA TRP A 11 -3.94 6.78 -1.31
C TRP A 11 -4.79 6.34 -2.51
N GLN A 12 -4.50 5.18 -3.09
CA GLN A 12 -5.25 4.63 -4.21
C GLN A 12 -6.71 4.37 -3.84
N HIS A 13 -6.98 3.79 -2.66
CA HIS A 13 -8.35 3.52 -2.19
C HIS A 13 -9.20 4.80 -2.13
N GLY A 14 -8.63 5.88 -1.59
CA GLY A 14 -9.32 7.19 -1.55
C GLY A 14 -9.53 7.78 -2.95
N LYS A 15 -8.51 7.71 -3.82
CA LYS A 15 -8.61 8.20 -5.20
C LYS A 15 -9.67 7.45 -6.01
N GLN A 16 -9.81 6.15 -5.79
CA GLN A 16 -10.81 5.32 -6.47
C GLN A 16 -12.24 5.79 -6.19
N TYR A 17 -12.56 6.12 -4.93
CA TYR A 17 -13.85 6.71 -4.59
C TYR A 17 -14.07 8.05 -5.32
N VAL A 18 -13.07 8.94 -5.30
CA VAL A 18 -13.14 10.26 -5.94
C VAL A 18 -13.31 10.15 -7.45
N SER A 19 -12.69 9.17 -8.11
CA SER A 19 -12.83 8.96 -9.55
C SER A 19 -14.23 8.48 -9.93
N LEU A 20 -14.88 7.69 -9.08
CA LEU A 20 -16.25 7.24 -9.29
C LEU A 20 -17.29 8.35 -9.09
N LYS A 21 -16.90 9.45 -8.44
CA LYS A 21 -17.68 10.68 -8.26
C LYS A 21 -17.17 11.84 -9.13
N PHE A 22 -16.52 11.52 -10.25
CA PHE A 22 -15.98 12.54 -11.14
C PHE A 22 -17.11 13.31 -11.84
N GLU A 23 -17.01 14.63 -11.77
CA GLU A 23 -17.81 15.58 -12.55
C GLU A 23 -16.93 16.77 -12.96
N LEU A 24 -17.35 17.50 -13.99
CA LEU A 24 -16.64 18.70 -14.44
C LEU A 24 -16.90 19.86 -13.47
N LYS A 25 -15.92 20.78 -13.35
CA LYS A 25 -16.00 22.02 -12.54
C LYS A 25 -16.21 21.83 -11.03
N ARG A 26 -15.74 20.70 -10.47
CA ARG A 26 -15.73 20.48 -9.01
C ARG A 26 -14.94 21.52 -8.26
N GLN A 27 -15.41 21.85 -7.06
CA GLN A 27 -14.64 22.65 -6.13
C GLN A 27 -13.64 21.78 -5.39
N MET A 28 -12.44 22.32 -5.10
CA MET A 28 -11.42 21.59 -4.34
C MET A 28 -11.91 21.10 -2.98
N ARG A 29 -12.79 21.87 -2.32
CA ARG A 29 -13.41 21.48 -1.04
C ARG A 29 -14.23 20.19 -1.16
N GLU A 30 -14.97 20.02 -2.24
CA GLU A 30 -15.80 18.82 -2.48
C GLU A 30 -14.91 17.60 -2.68
N VAL A 31 -13.82 17.76 -3.45
CA VAL A 31 -12.82 16.71 -3.66
C VAL A 31 -12.19 16.27 -2.33
N TRP A 32 -11.90 17.19 -1.42
CA TRP A 32 -11.38 16.85 -0.09
C TRP A 32 -12.38 16.10 0.79
N VAL A 33 -13.68 16.41 0.69
CA VAL A 33 -14.71 15.65 1.41
C VAL A 33 -14.82 14.24 0.82
N GLN A 34 -14.82 14.13 -0.51
CA GLN A 34 -14.89 12.84 -1.21
C GLN A 34 -13.67 11.96 -0.90
N ILE A 35 -12.45 12.51 -0.86
CA ILE A 35 -11.26 11.69 -0.59
C ILE A 35 -11.27 11.13 0.84
N ARG A 36 -11.73 11.91 1.83
CA ARG A 36 -11.91 11.43 3.20
C ARG A 36 -12.96 10.33 3.28
N LYS A 37 -14.08 10.48 2.58
CA LYS A 37 -15.09 9.41 2.46
C LYS A 37 -14.53 8.16 1.81
N GLY A 38 -13.69 8.32 0.79
CA GLY A 38 -12.99 7.20 0.16
C GLY A 38 -12.13 6.42 1.15
N TRP A 39 -11.38 7.12 2.02
CA TRP A 39 -10.54 6.48 3.04
C TRP A 39 -11.31 5.91 4.23
N TYR A 40 -12.26 6.66 4.79
CA TYR A 40 -12.90 6.32 6.07
C TYR A 40 -14.28 5.69 5.90
N GLY A 41 -14.73 5.51 4.67
CA GLY A 41 -15.99 4.88 4.32
C GLY A 41 -17.13 5.88 4.09
N ASP A 42 -18.14 5.42 3.37
CA ASP A 42 -19.39 6.14 3.10
C ASP A 42 -20.55 5.16 3.10
N LYS A 43 -21.26 5.10 4.23
CA LYS A 43 -22.41 4.19 4.42
C LYS A 43 -23.55 4.46 3.43
N ALA A 44 -23.64 5.68 2.89
CA ALA A 44 -24.67 6.06 1.93
C ALA A 44 -24.28 5.77 0.47
N TRP A 45 -23.13 5.13 0.23
CA TRP A 45 -22.70 4.81 -1.12
C TRP A 45 -23.65 3.79 -1.78
N PRO A 46 -24.22 4.09 -2.95
CA PRO A 46 -25.24 3.25 -3.57
C PRO A 46 -24.67 2.04 -4.33
N GLY A 47 -23.38 2.04 -4.66
CA GLY A 47 -22.77 1.00 -5.50
C GLY A 47 -22.41 -0.29 -4.76
N GLN A 48 -22.68 -0.40 -3.46
CA GLN A 48 -22.37 -1.58 -2.65
C GLN A 48 -23.31 -1.68 -1.44
N GLU A 49 -23.77 -2.89 -1.13
CA GLU A 49 -24.52 -3.16 0.11
C GLU A 49 -23.67 -2.85 1.35
N GLY A 50 -24.22 -2.04 2.26
CA GLY A 50 -23.50 -1.51 3.43
C GLY A 50 -22.61 -0.30 3.13
N GLY A 51 -22.63 0.20 1.89
CA GLY A 51 -21.89 1.38 1.46
C GLY A 51 -20.42 1.13 1.15
N TRP A 52 -19.67 2.21 0.94
CA TRP A 52 -18.24 2.17 0.64
C TRP A 52 -17.47 1.87 1.92
N LYS A 53 -16.69 0.81 1.89
CA LYS A 53 -15.93 0.37 3.06
C LYS A 53 -14.68 1.23 3.24
N ALA A 54 -14.38 1.53 4.50
CA ALA A 54 -13.13 2.18 4.87
C ALA A 54 -11.92 1.34 4.43
N ALA A 55 -10.81 2.02 4.15
CA ALA A 55 -9.53 1.37 3.91
C ALA A 55 -9.15 0.54 5.14
N ASN A 56 -8.88 -0.75 4.93
CA ASN A 56 -8.43 -1.64 6.00
C ASN A 56 -6.89 -1.66 6.01
N CYS A 57 -6.27 -0.84 6.85
CA CYS A 57 -4.82 -0.69 6.90
C CYS A 57 -4.08 -2.01 7.14
N SER A 58 -4.62 -2.91 7.97
CA SER A 58 -4.02 -4.24 8.19
C SER A 58 -3.92 -5.01 6.88
N LYS A 59 -5.03 -5.10 6.13
CA LYS A 59 -5.06 -5.80 4.84
C LYS A 59 -4.15 -5.15 3.78
N LEU A 60 -3.98 -3.83 3.83
CA LEU A 60 -3.07 -3.13 2.93
C LEU A 60 -1.61 -3.49 3.24
N VAL A 61 -1.24 -3.60 4.52
CA VAL A 61 0.08 -4.09 4.94
C VAL A 61 0.28 -5.55 4.51
N ASP A 62 -0.70 -6.42 4.79
CA ASP A 62 -0.64 -7.83 4.40
C ASP A 62 -0.46 -7.99 2.89
N HIS A 63 -1.18 -7.19 2.10
CA HIS A 63 -1.05 -7.17 0.64
C HIS A 63 0.35 -6.73 0.21
N ALA A 64 0.86 -5.62 0.75
CA ALA A 64 2.18 -5.10 0.40
C ALA A 64 3.30 -6.08 0.73
N CYS A 65 3.23 -6.74 1.90
CA CYS A 65 4.15 -7.81 2.29
C CYS A 65 4.06 -9.01 1.34
N GLY A 66 2.85 -9.42 0.97
CA GLY A 66 2.63 -10.51 0.00
C GLY A 66 3.24 -10.21 -1.38
N GLU A 67 3.04 -8.99 -1.89
CA GLU A 67 3.61 -8.55 -3.16
C GLU A 67 5.14 -8.46 -3.10
N MET A 68 5.71 -7.98 -1.99
CA MET A 68 7.16 -7.97 -1.80
C MET A 68 7.73 -9.39 -1.77
N ASN A 69 7.11 -10.32 -1.03
CA ASN A 69 7.56 -11.71 -0.95
C ASN A 69 7.53 -12.40 -2.32
N LYS A 70 6.50 -12.14 -3.15
CA LYS A 70 6.45 -12.63 -4.54
C LYS A 70 7.59 -12.06 -5.37
N TRP A 71 7.79 -10.75 -5.29
CA TRP A 71 8.84 -10.06 -6.04
C TRP A 71 10.25 -10.56 -5.69
N VAL A 72 10.52 -10.82 -4.40
CA VAL A 72 11.79 -11.42 -3.95
C VAL A 72 11.94 -12.82 -4.54
N LYS A 73 10.92 -13.68 -4.41
CA LYS A 73 10.94 -15.05 -4.94
C LYS A 73 11.18 -15.11 -6.46
N ASP A 74 10.61 -14.17 -7.21
CA ASP A 74 10.74 -14.12 -8.67
C ASP A 74 12.13 -13.64 -9.13
N ARG A 75 12.83 -12.84 -8.31
CA ARG A 75 14.15 -12.29 -8.64
C ARG A 75 15.31 -13.10 -8.11
N ASP A 76 15.13 -13.80 -7.00
CA ASP A 76 16.19 -14.59 -6.40
C ASP A 76 15.61 -15.86 -5.79
N GLY A 77 15.88 -16.99 -6.45
CA GLY A 77 15.43 -18.31 -6.01
C GLY A 77 16.15 -18.81 -4.74
N VAL A 78 17.20 -18.12 -4.29
CA VAL A 78 17.98 -18.46 -3.09
C VAL A 78 17.49 -17.68 -1.87
N LEU A 79 16.93 -16.49 -2.06
CA LEU A 79 16.32 -15.69 -0.99
C LEU A 79 14.99 -16.30 -0.58
N SER A 80 15.05 -17.21 0.39
CA SER A 80 13.90 -17.80 1.05
C SER A 80 13.74 -17.23 2.46
N GLY A 81 12.51 -16.85 2.81
CA GLY A 81 12.18 -16.34 4.15
C GLY A 81 10.98 -15.40 4.14
N THR A 82 10.36 -15.24 5.30
CA THR A 82 9.29 -14.27 5.53
C THR A 82 9.91 -13.00 6.12
N ILE A 83 9.35 -11.81 5.86
CA ILE A 83 9.73 -10.59 6.60
C ILE A 83 9.58 -10.87 8.11
N GLY A 84 10.69 -10.82 8.86
CA GLY A 84 10.76 -11.22 10.28
C GLY A 84 11.31 -12.64 10.55
N SER A 85 11.60 -13.42 9.51
CA SER A 85 12.15 -14.79 9.58
C SER A 85 12.99 -15.10 8.34
N LEU A 86 13.83 -14.15 7.93
CA LEU A 86 14.80 -14.35 6.86
C LEU A 86 15.97 -15.20 7.38
N ILE A 87 16.19 -16.35 6.76
CA ILE A 87 17.39 -17.15 6.99
C ILE A 87 18.48 -16.57 6.09
N LYS A 88 19.52 -16.01 6.69
CA LYS A 88 20.66 -15.48 5.92
C LYS A 88 21.37 -16.64 5.21
N PRO A 89 21.71 -16.51 3.91
CA PRO A 89 22.65 -17.41 3.25
C PRO A 89 24.05 -17.32 3.90
N ASP A 90 24.81 -18.40 3.84
CA ASP A 90 26.22 -18.38 4.27
C ASP A 90 27.00 -17.33 3.45
N GLY A 91 27.68 -16.41 4.14
CA GLY A 91 28.48 -15.34 3.53
C GLY A 91 27.77 -13.98 3.35
N TYR A 92 26.49 -13.84 3.74
CA TYR A 92 25.76 -12.57 3.57
C TYR A 92 26.28 -11.41 4.45
N ASP A 93 27.09 -11.69 5.47
CA ASP A 93 27.66 -10.66 6.36
C ASP A 93 28.93 -9.98 5.79
N THR A 94 29.36 -10.33 4.57
CA THR A 94 30.59 -9.74 3.97
C THR A 94 30.33 -8.47 3.15
N ASP A 95 29.07 -8.06 2.95
CA ASP A 95 28.77 -6.75 2.40
C ASP A 95 28.98 -5.70 3.49
N ASP A 96 30.22 -5.19 3.55
CA ASP A 96 30.67 -4.10 4.39
C ASP A 96 29.88 -2.81 4.06
N VAL A 97 28.72 -2.65 4.68
CA VAL A 97 28.02 -1.36 4.74
C VAL A 97 28.60 -0.59 5.93
N SER A 98 29.89 -0.26 5.85
CA SER A 98 30.47 0.78 6.68
C SER A 98 29.56 2.01 6.59
N PRO A 99 29.07 2.57 7.72
CA PRO A 99 28.23 3.75 7.68
C PRO A 99 29.02 4.85 6.97
N VAL A 100 28.45 5.36 5.87
CA VAL A 100 28.93 6.59 5.26
C VAL A 100 28.82 7.65 6.35
N GLY A 101 29.98 8.16 6.79
CA GLY A 101 30.09 8.98 7.99
C GLY A 101 29.10 10.13 8.05
N ASP A 102 28.74 10.49 9.29
CA ASP A 102 27.89 11.63 9.61
C ASP A 102 28.39 12.91 8.91
N VAL A 103 27.52 13.55 8.13
CA VAL A 103 27.68 14.93 7.63
C VAL A 103 26.44 15.73 7.98
#